data_AF-A0A6P2CTN0-F1
#
_entry.id   AF-A0A6P2CTN0-F1
#
_cell.length_a   1.000
_cell.length_b   1.000
_cell.length_c   1.000
_cell.angle_alpha   90.00
_cell.angle_beta   90.00
_cell.angle_gamma   90.00
#
_symmetry.space_group_name_H-M   'P 1'
#
loop_
_entity.id
_entity.type
_entity.pdbx_description
1 polymer ?
#
loop_
_entity_poly.entity_id
_entity_poly.type
_entity_poly.pdbx_seq_one_letter_code
_entity_poly.pdbx_strand_id
1 'polypeptide(L)'
;MSKSPRAVAKEAFRLAKEGLETYSSARSRKDFTQHQLFAVLALKTFFKTDYRGIAQLLTDFAELREELGLTKVPHYSTLCYAAGRLLKRGRSFASSCVPPRPQPNAA
;
A
#
# COMPACT_ATOMS: atom_id res chain seq x y z
N MET A 1 7.96 -8.50 16.84
CA MET A 1 7.86 -7.34 15.94
C MET A 1 9.24 -7.02 15.40
N SER A 2 9.41 -6.98 14.08
CA SER A 2 10.68 -6.60 13.46
C SER A 2 11.09 -5.19 13.89
N LYS A 3 12.36 -5.00 14.25
CA LYS A 3 12.88 -3.68 14.70
C LYS A 3 13.14 -2.70 13.55
N SER A 4 13.19 -3.17 12.30
CA SER A 4 13.53 -2.32 11.15
C SER A 4 12.28 -1.81 10.39
N PRO A 5 12.22 -0.52 10.03
CA PRO A 5 11.11 0.04 9.26
C PRO A 5 11.00 -0.57 7.86
N ARG A 6 12.13 -0.95 7.25
CA ARG A 6 12.18 -1.64 5.95
C ARG A 6 11.49 -3.00 5.98
N ALA A 7 11.69 -3.79 7.05
CA ALA A 7 11.00 -5.07 7.20
C ALA A 7 9.48 -4.87 7.36
N VAL A 8 9.07 -3.85 8.11
CA VAL A 8 7.65 -3.49 8.26
C VAL A 8 7.05 -3.07 6.92
N ALA A 9 7.76 -2.26 6.13
CA ALA A 9 7.33 -1.83 4.80
C ALA A 9 7.11 -3.04 3.87
N LYS A 10 8.10 -3.94 3.78
CA LYS A 10 8.04 -5.15 2.95
C LYS A 10 6.88 -6.05 3.34
N GLU A 11 6.73 -6.31 4.63
CA GLU A 11 5.69 -7.21 5.12
C GLU A 11 4.29 -6.61 4.92
N ALA A 12 4.11 -5.32 5.23
CA ALA A 12 2.85 -4.64 4.95
C ALA A 12 2.52 -4.64 3.45
N PHE A 13 3.51 -4.44 2.59
CA PHE A 13 3.33 -4.48 1.14
C PHE A 13 2.96 -5.89 0.63
N ARG A 14 3.59 -6.93 1.17
CA ARG A 14 3.28 -8.34 0.88
C ARG A 14 1.85 -8.68 1.25
N LEU A 15 1.44 -8.39 2.50
CA LEU A 15 0.08 -8.62 2.97
C LEU A 15 -0.95 -7.85 2.16
N ALA A 16 -0.64 -6.61 1.78
CA ALA A 16 -1.52 -5.82 0.93
C ALA A 16 -1.71 -6.44 -0.46
N LYS A 17 -0.65 -6.99 -1.06
CA LYS A 17 -0.73 -7.69 -2.35
C LYS A 17 -1.61 -8.93 -2.30
N GLU A 18 -1.62 -9.63 -1.17
CA GLU A 18 -2.44 -10.83 -0.97
C GLU A 18 -3.92 -10.47 -0.73
N GLY A 19 -4.20 -9.33 -0.08
CA GLY A 19 -5.56 -8.98 0.37
C GLY A 19 -6.28 -7.88 -0.39
N LEU A 20 -5.60 -7.09 -1.23
CA LEU A 20 -6.17 -5.91 -1.90
C LEU A 20 -5.98 -5.98 -3.41
N GLU A 21 -6.95 -5.43 -4.15
CA GLU A 21 -6.76 -5.13 -5.57
C GLU A 21 -5.68 -4.06 -5.77
N THR A 22 -4.96 -4.09 -6.88
CA THR A 22 -3.88 -3.13 -7.19
C THR A 22 -4.34 -1.68 -7.17
N TYR A 23 -5.55 -1.40 -7.67
CA TYR A 23 -6.14 -0.06 -7.72
C TYR A 23 -7.55 -0.07 -7.15
N SER A 24 -8.01 1.05 -6.60
CA SER A 24 -9.34 1.14 -5.99
C SER A 24 -10.49 1.10 -7.01
N SER A 25 -10.20 1.37 -8.28
CA SER A 25 -11.14 1.26 -9.40
C SER A 25 -10.41 1.36 -10.75
N ALA A 26 -11.05 0.93 -11.82
CA ALA A 26 -10.52 1.05 -13.19
C ALA A 26 -10.25 2.50 -13.63
N ARG A 27 -11.00 3.47 -13.08
CA ARG A 27 -10.90 4.91 -13.39
C ARG A 27 -9.99 5.68 -12.43
N SER A 28 -9.37 5.02 -11.45
CA SER A 28 -8.45 5.68 -10.53
C SER A 28 -7.22 6.19 -11.27
N ARG A 29 -6.68 7.33 -10.82
CA ARG A 29 -5.34 7.74 -11.24
C ARG A 29 -4.35 6.66 -10.79
N LYS A 30 -3.53 6.15 -11.72
CA LYS A 30 -2.58 5.05 -11.49
C LYS A 30 -1.23 5.56 -10.95
N ASP A 31 -1.27 6.64 -10.17
CA ASP A 31 -0.09 7.24 -9.55
C ASP A 31 0.52 6.35 -8.46
N PHE A 32 -0.36 5.67 -7.70
CA PHE A 32 -0.01 4.84 -6.56
C PHE A 32 -0.92 3.61 -6.54
N THR A 33 -0.37 2.47 -6.14
CA THR A 33 -1.14 1.25 -5.89
C THR A 33 -1.75 1.28 -4.49
N GLN A 34 -2.85 0.55 -4.29
CA GLN A 34 -3.41 0.37 -2.95
C GLN A 34 -2.41 -0.32 -2.01
N HIS A 35 -1.59 -1.21 -2.56
CA HIS A 35 -0.52 -1.92 -1.84
C HIS A 35 0.51 -0.95 -1.26
N GLN A 36 1.00 -0.03 -2.10
CA GLN A 36 1.92 1.03 -1.70
C GLN A 36 1.31 1.91 -0.61
N LEU A 37 0.08 2.39 -0.83
CA LEU A 37 -0.59 3.28 0.12
C LEU A 37 -0.84 2.58 1.46
N PHE A 38 -1.19 1.30 1.45
CA PHE A 38 -1.33 0.50 2.67
C PHE A 38 -0.02 0.39 3.45
N ALA A 39 1.08 0.07 2.76
CA ALA A 39 2.40 -0.03 3.40
C ALA A 39 2.85 1.30 4.02
N VAL A 40 2.61 2.43 3.33
CA VAL A 40 2.87 3.77 3.89
C VAL A 40 2.02 4.04 5.13
N LEU A 41 0.76 3.63 5.14
CA LEU A 41 -0.11 3.77 6.32
C LEU A 41 0.35 2.91 7.50
N ALA A 42 0.92 1.73 7.24
CA ALA A 42 1.55 0.90 8.26
C ALA A 42 2.81 1.57 8.83
N LEU A 43 3.67 2.14 7.97
CA LEU A 43 4.84 2.90 8.40
C LEU A 43 4.47 4.12 9.25
N LYS A 44 3.41 4.84 8.87
CA LYS A 44 2.88 5.95 9.69
C LYS A 44 2.58 5.50 11.12
N THR A 45 1.93 4.33 11.27
CA THR A 45 1.61 3.76 12.59
C THR A 45 2.86 3.28 13.32
N PHE A 46 3.82 2.69 12.60
CA PHE A 46 5.11 2.24 13.14
C PHE A 46 5.93 3.40 13.72
N PHE A 47 6.05 4.50 12.99
CA PHE A 47 6.75 5.71 13.43
C PHE A 47 5.92 6.59 14.37
N LYS A 48 4.65 6.24 14.63
CA LYS A 48 3.72 7.02 15.46
C LYS A 48 3.63 8.49 15.03
N THR A 49 3.52 8.72 13.72
CA THR A 49 3.47 10.05 13.11
C THR A 49 2.12 10.32 12.44
N ASP A 50 1.92 11.55 11.98
CA ASP A 50 0.75 11.97 11.20
C ASP A 50 1.01 11.85 9.68
N TYR A 51 0.03 12.23 8.86
CA TYR A 51 0.13 12.11 7.40
C TYR A 51 1.19 13.02 6.76
N ARG A 52 1.46 14.18 7.36
CA ARG A 52 2.52 15.08 6.88
C ARG A 52 3.88 14.58 7.32
N GLY A 53 4.00 14.12 8.56
CA GLY A 53 5.24 13.55 9.07
C GLY A 53 5.70 12.32 8.29
N ILE A 54 4.81 11.39 7.94
CA ILE A 54 5.21 10.25 7.09
C ILE A 54 5.60 10.68 5.67
N ALA A 55 4.98 11.72 5.11
CA ALA A 55 5.36 12.24 3.80
C ALA A 55 6.76 12.88 3.83
N GLN A 56 7.10 13.59 4.91
CA GLN A 56 8.45 14.10 5.14
C GLN A 56 9.47 12.97 5.30
N LEU A 57 9.16 11.96 6.12
CA LEU A 57 10.03 10.79 6.27
C LEU A 57 10.28 10.08 4.93
N LEU A 58 9.25 9.92 4.09
CA LEU A 58 9.44 9.36 2.75
C LEU A 58 10.29 10.26 1.84
N THR A 59 10.26 11.58 2.04
CA THR A 59 11.11 12.52 1.30
C THR A 59 12.58 12.31 1.68
N ASP A 60 12.86 12.25 2.98
CA ASP A 60 14.20 12.15 3.54
C ASP A 60 14.83 10.75 3.33
N PHE A 61 14.02 9.69 3.42
CA PHE A 61 14.49 8.30 3.33
C PHE A 61 14.15 7.67 1.96
N ALA A 62 15.03 7.87 0.98
CA ALA A 62 14.91 7.30 -0.36
C ALA A 62 14.80 5.76 -0.36
N GLU A 63 15.52 5.08 0.52
CA GLU A 63 15.47 3.61 0.64
C GLU A 63 14.05 3.09 0.88
N LEU A 64 13.26 3.78 1.71
CA LEU A 64 11.88 3.36 1.98
C LEU A 64 10.99 3.53 0.75
N ARG A 65 11.25 4.54 -0.08
CA ARG A 65 10.55 4.73 -1.35
C ARG A 65 10.90 3.65 -2.35
N GLU A 66 12.18 3.32 -2.47
CA GLU A 66 12.67 2.28 -3.39
C GLU A 66 12.09 0.91 -3.03
N GLU A 67 12.09 0.56 -1.75
CA GLU A 67 11.52 -0.71 -1.27
C GLU A 67 10.01 -0.84 -1.55
N LEU A 68 9.30 0.28 -1.61
CA LEU A 68 7.87 0.33 -1.96
C LEU A 68 7.62 0.56 -3.45
N GLY A 69 8.67 0.79 -4.25
CA GLY A 69 8.54 1.17 -5.66
C GLY A 69 7.82 2.51 -5.88
N LEU A 70 7.95 3.46 -4.95
CA LEU A 70 7.35 4.78 -5.04
C LEU A 70 8.19 5.71 -5.92
N THR A 71 7.67 6.08 -7.09
CA THR A 71 8.32 7.07 -7.98
C THR A 71 8.26 8.49 -7.43
N LYS A 72 7.23 8.80 -6.63
CA LYS A 72 7.00 10.11 -6.02
C LYS A 72 6.42 9.94 -4.63
N VAL A 73 6.55 10.97 -3.79
CA VAL A 73 5.99 10.96 -2.43
C VAL A 73 4.47 11.20 -2.52
N PRO A 74 3.63 10.33 -1.92
CA PRO A 74 2.19 10.58 -1.84
C PRO A 74 1.90 11.85 -1.03
N HIS A 75 0.96 12.67 -1.52
CA HIS A 75 0.50 13.82 -0.77
C HIS A 75 -0.29 13.39 0.47
N TYR A 76 -0.28 14.20 1.54
CA TYR A 76 -0.96 13.84 2.80
C TYR A 76 -2.47 13.55 2.61
N SER A 77 -3.13 14.26 1.69
CA SER A 77 -4.54 14.02 1.37
C SER A 77 -4.76 12.67 0.68
N THR A 78 -3.82 12.22 -0.16
CA THR A 78 -3.84 10.89 -0.77
C THR A 78 -3.80 9.80 0.29
N LEU A 79 -2.95 9.97 1.32
CA LEU A 79 -2.87 9.04 2.45
C LEU A 79 -4.14 9.06 3.30
N CYS A 80 -4.71 10.24 3.56
CA CYS A 80 -5.96 10.38 4.29
C CYS A 80 -7.13 9.67 3.58
N TYR A 81 -7.29 9.89 2.27
CA TYR A 81 -8.32 9.19 1.47
C TYR A 81 -8.07 7.69 1.39
N ALA A 82 -6.81 7.27 1.28
CA ALA A 82 -6.45 5.85 1.31
C ALA A 82 -6.83 5.21 2.64
N ALA A 83 -6.53 5.84 3.78
CA ALA A 83 -6.90 5.35 5.10
C ALA A 83 -8.41 5.20 5.24
N GLY A 84 -9.18 6.20 4.77
CA GLY A 84 -10.64 6.14 4.77
C GLY A 84 -11.24 5.00 3.96
N ARG A 85 -10.52 4.49 2.94
CA ARG A 85 -10.95 3.34 2.13
C ARG A 85 -10.44 2.01 2.68
N LEU A 86 -9.16 1.95 3.03
CA LEU A 86 -8.46 0.71 3.36
C LEU A 86 -8.64 0.28 4.82
N LEU A 87 -8.87 1.22 5.73
CA LEU A 87 -8.96 0.95 7.18
C LEU A 87 -10.40 0.99 7.71
N LYS A 88 -11.37 1.45 6.91
CA LYS A 88 -12.78 1.35 7.31
C LYS A 88 -13.22 -0.11 7.27
N ARG A 89 -13.53 -0.65 8.45
CA ARG A 89 -14.09 -2.00 8.62
C ARG A 89 -15.43 -2.08 7.88
N GLY A 90 -15.59 -3.05 6.98
CA GLY A 90 -16.92 -3.45 6.51
C GLY A 90 -17.28 -3.20 5.04
N ARG A 91 -16.33 -3.15 4.11
CA ARG A 91 -16.64 -3.51 2.71
C ARG A 91 -15.58 -4.49 2.23
N SER A 92 -15.98 -5.76 2.14
CA SER A 92 -15.27 -6.78 1.40
C SER A 92 -14.89 -6.18 0.04
N PHE A 93 -13.59 -6.03 -0.25
CA PHE A 93 -13.12 -5.69 -1.59
C PHE A 93 -13.24 -6.93 -2.50
N ALA A 94 -14.37 -7.62 -2.44
CA ALA A 94 -14.77 -8.58 -3.46
C ALA A 94 -15.34 -7.77 -4.63
N SER A 95 -14.46 -7.11 -5.37
CA SER A 95 -14.74 -6.81 -6.77
C SER A 95 -14.51 -8.13 -7.50
N SER A 96 -15.60 -8.85 -7.73
CA SER A 96 -15.64 -10.09 -8.49
C SER A 96 -15.25 -9.82 -9.95
N CYS A 97 -13.96 -9.80 -10.25
CA CYS A 97 -13.42 -9.78 -11.62
C CYS A 97 -12.00 -10.38 -11.66
N VAL A 98 -11.78 -11.56 -11.07
CA VAL A 98 -10.59 -12.36 -11.39
C VAL A 98 -11.05 -13.78 -11.73
N PRO A 99 -11.15 -14.17 -13.02
CA PRO A 99 -11.29 -15.57 -13.37
C PRO A 99 -10.00 -16.32 -12.94
N PRO A 100 -10.11 -17.57 -12.44
CA PRO A 100 -8.95 -18.36 -12.07
C PRO A 100 -8.02 -18.51 -13.28
N ARG A 101 -6.72 -18.24 -13.10
CA ARG A 101 -5.71 -18.53 -14.12
C ARG A 101 -5.75 -20.04 -14.39
N PRO A 102 -5.94 -20.49 -15.64
CA PRO A 102 -5.72 -21.89 -15.97
C PRO A 102 -4.25 -22.22 -15.73
N GLN A 103 -4.00 -23.22 -14.88
CA GLN A 103 -2.67 -23.79 -14.72
C GLN A 103 -2.29 -24.47 -16.05
N PRO A 104 -1.11 -24.20 -16.63
CA PRO A 104 -0.65 -24.98 -17.76
C PRO A 104 -0.45 -26.42 -17.28
N ASN A 105 -1.14 -27.34 -17.95
CA ASN A 105 -1.03 -28.77 -17.72
C ASN A 105 0.45 -29.16 -17.90
N ALA A 106 1.10 -29.61 -16.83
CA ALA A 106 2.38 -30.29 -16.94
C ALA A 106 2.10 -31.66 -17.57
N ALA A 107 2.92 -31.99 -18.58
CA ALA A 107 2.83 -33.15 -19.46
C ALA A 107 2.70 -34.50 -18.75
#